data_AF-A0A3B7PYY1-F1
#
_entry.id   AF-A0A3B7PYY1-F1
#
_cell.length_a   1.000
_cell.length_b   1.000
_cell.length_c   1.000
_cell.angle_alpha   90.00
_cell.angle_beta   90.00
_cell.angle_gamma   90.00
#
_symmetry.space_group_name_H-M   'P 1'
#
loop_
_entity.id
_entity.type
_entity.pdbx_description
1 polymer ?
#
loop_
_entity_poly.entity_id
_entity_poly.type
_entity_poly.pdbx_seq_one_letter_code
_entity_poly.pdbx_strand_id
1 'polypeptide(L)' 'MDILNRITRKIAALPAGEECIISAQDLWLSRADFQSVSVFLSRESEKGSFSIAAAEDAPARIGSASLLVTKH' A
#
# COMPACT_ATOMS: atom_id res chain seq x y z
N MET A 1 -9.45 16.08 1.17
CA MET A 1 -9.90 14.81 0.56
C MET A 1 -8.66 13.92 0.48
N ASP A 2 -8.44 13.11 1.52
CA ASP A 2 -7.15 12.43 1.74
C ASP A 2 -7.03 11.13 0.94
N ILE A 3 -6.02 11.06 0.06
CA ILE A 3 -5.70 9.83 -0.66
C ILE A 3 -5.39 8.67 0.30
N LEU A 4 -4.75 8.97 1.44
CA LEU A 4 -4.52 8.03 2.53
C LEU A 4 -5.84 7.45 3.06
N ASN A 5 -6.82 8.30 3.36
CA ASN A 5 -8.14 7.86 3.81
C ASN A 5 -8.90 7.05 2.75
N ARG A 6 -8.64 7.27 1.46
CA ARG A 6 -9.20 6.44 0.39
C ARG A 6 -8.54 5.06 0.36
N ILE A 7 -7.22 5.01 0.48
CA ILE A 7 -6.44 3.77 0.52
C ILE A 7 -6.80 2.94 1.76
N THR A 8 -6.78 3.54 2.95
CA THR A 8 -7.13 2.85 4.20
C THR A 8 -8.56 2.31 4.15
N ARG A 9 -9.51 3.05 3.56
CA ARG A 9 -10.88 2.54 3.35
C ARG A 9 -10.95 1.40 2.34
N LYS A 10 -10.18 1.46 1.25
CA LYS A 10 -10.09 0.37 0.27
C LYS A 10 -9.57 -0.89 0.95
N ILE A 11 -8.51 -0.78 1.75
CA ILE A 11 -7.95 -1.89 2.54
C ILE A 11 -8.97 -2.39 3.57
N ALA A 12 -9.62 -1.51 4.32
CA ALA A 12 -10.62 -1.89 5.31
C ALA A 12 -11.84 -2.59 4.69
N ALA A 13 -12.20 -2.26 3.46
CA ALA A 13 -13.27 -2.89 2.71
C ALA A 13 -12.90 -4.25 2.10
N LEU A 14 -11.60 -4.62 2.06
CA LEU A 14 -11.20 -5.96 1.63
C LEU A 14 -11.76 -7.01 2.60
N PRO A 15 -12.14 -8.20 2.11
CA PRO A 15 -12.35 -9.38 2.94
C PRO A 15 -11.09 -9.77 3.71
N ALA A 16 -11.27 -10.35 4.89
CA ALA A 16 -10.14 -10.91 5.65
C ALA A 16 -9.51 -12.07 4.87
N GLY A 17 -8.18 -12.07 4.74
CA GLY A 17 -7.42 -13.02 3.94
C GLY A 17 -7.26 -12.64 2.46
N GLU A 18 -7.82 -11.52 1.99
CA GLU A 18 -7.66 -11.07 0.62
C GLU A 18 -6.43 -10.15 0.45
N GLU A 19 -5.82 -10.26 -0.72
CA GLU A 19 -4.64 -9.48 -1.13
C GLU A 19 -5.02 -8.44 -2.19
N CYS A 20 -4.50 -7.23 -2.06
CA CYS A 20 -4.74 -6.13 -2.98
C CYS A 20 -3.43 -5.46 -3.37
N ILE A 21 -3.22 -5.26 -4.66
CA ILE A 21 -2.08 -4.50 -5.17
C ILE A 21 -2.48 -3.02 -5.23
N ILE A 22 -1.68 -2.18 -4.57
CA ILE A 22 -1.81 -0.73 -4.61
C ILE A 22 -0.61 -0.17 -5.32
N SER A 23 -0.84 0.53 -6.43
CA SER A 23 0.23 1.14 -7.23
C SER A 23 0.05 2.65 -7.33
N ALA A 24 1.16 3.37 -7.47
CA ALA A 24 1.18 4.81 -7.67
C ALA A 24 0.35 5.22 -8.89
N GLN A 25 0.37 4.40 -9.94
CA GLN A 25 -0.39 4.60 -11.18
C GLN A 25 -1.90 4.53 -10.94
N ASP A 26 -2.39 3.56 -10.14
CA ASP A 26 -3.80 3.42 -9.77
C ASP A 26 -4.30 4.63 -8.96
N LEU A 27 -3.38 5.21 -8.18
CA LEU A 27 -3.64 6.34 -7.30
C LEU A 27 -3.33 7.70 -7.93
N TRP A 28 -2.82 7.73 -9.17
CA TRP A 28 -2.40 8.95 -9.87
C TRP A 28 -1.39 9.76 -9.04
N LEU A 29 -0.50 9.07 -8.34
CA LEU A 29 0.54 9.63 -7.49
C LEU A 29 1.89 9.61 -8.21
N SER A 30 2.73 10.59 -7.89
CA SER A 30 4.14 10.50 -8.26
C SER A 30 4.81 9.37 -7.46
N ARG A 31 5.95 8.89 -7.96
CA ARG A 31 6.74 7.88 -7.24
C ARG A 31 7.22 8.38 -5.87
N ALA A 32 7.51 9.68 -5.75
CA ALA A 32 7.93 10.29 -4.48
C ALA A 32 6.78 10.31 -3.47
N ASP A 33 5.58 10.72 -3.90
CA ASP A 33 4.38 10.70 -3.04
C ASP A 33 4.03 9.27 -2.64
N PHE A 34 4.16 8.31 -3.56
CA PHE A 34 3.91 6.91 -3.28
C PHE A 34 4.88 6.34 -2.23
N GLN A 35 6.15 6.74 -2.22
CA GLN A 35 7.09 6.34 -1.17
C GLN A 35 6.62 6.78 0.22
N SER A 36 6.12 8.01 0.36
CA SER A 36 5.53 8.48 1.62
C SER A 36 4.30 7.67 2.03
N VAL A 37 3.45 7.30 1.06
CA VAL A 37 2.31 6.41 1.30
C VAL A 37 2.77 5.01 1.73
N SER A 38 3.78 4.43 1.09
CA SER A 38 4.34 3.12 1.47
C SER A 38 4.82 3.11 2.91
N VAL A 39 5.56 4.15 3.33
CA VAL A 39 6.06 4.28 4.70
C VAL A 39 4.90 4.44 5.69
N PHE A 40 3.89 5.24 5.35
CA PHE A 40 2.70 5.40 6.19
C PHE A 40 1.94 4.08 6.36
N LEU A 41 1.66 3.39 5.26
CA LEU A 41 0.99 2.10 5.30
C LEU A 41 1.80 1.10 6.11
N SER A 42 3.13 1.06 5.95
CA SER A 42 4.04 0.20 6.72
C SER A 42 3.83 0.37 8.22
N ARG A 43 3.74 1.60 8.70
CA ARG A 43 3.44 1.89 10.10
C ARG A 43 2.04 1.48 10.52
N GLU A 44 1.04 1.67 9.65
CA GLU A 44 -0.33 1.23 9.94
C GLU A 44 -0.45 -0.30 10.01
N SER A 45 0.35 -1.04 9.22
CA SER A 45 0.38 -2.50 9.25
C SER A 45 0.89 -3.07 10.58
N GLU A 46 1.76 -2.34 11.29
CA GLU A 46 2.24 -2.71 12.63
C GLU A 46 1.10 -2.75 13.67
N LYS A 47 -0.06 -2.12 13.38
CA LYS A 47 -1.26 -2.20 14.22
C LYS A 47 -1.99 -3.53 14.09
N GLY A 48 -1.61 -4.38 13.14
CA GLY A 48 -2.13 -5.74 12.97
C GLY A 48 -3.44 -5.86 12.16
N SER A 49 -3.92 -4.78 11.52
CA SER A 49 -5.13 -4.84 10.68
C SER A 49 -4.88 -5.38 9.27
N PHE A 50 -3.63 -5.31 8.79
CA PHE A 50 -3.19 -5.82 7.50
C PHE A 50 -1.66 -5.96 7.50
N SER A 51 -1.10 -6.70 6.56
CA SER A 51 0.33 -6.78 6.27
C SER A 51 0.63 -6.22 4.89
N ILE A 52 1.90 -5.89 4.67
CA ILE A 52 2.37 -5.32 3.40
C ILE A 52 3.62 -6.04 2.96
N ALA A 53 3.64 -6.40 1.69
CA ALA A 53 4.81 -6.91 1.02
C ALA A 53 5.19 -5.96 -0.12
N ALA A 54 6.50 -5.87 -0.39
CA ALA A 54 6.97 -5.26 -1.62
C ALA A 54 6.53 -6.17 -2.77
N ALA A 55 5.78 -5.64 -3.75
CA ALA A 55 5.54 -6.37 -4.98
C ALA A 55 6.91 -6.57 -5.66
N GLU A 56 7.33 -7.83 -5.81
CA GLU A 56 8.71 -8.29 -6.13
C GLU A 56 9.25 -7.87 -7.51
N ASP A 57 8.59 -6.96 -8.23
CA ASP A 57 9.00 -6.53 -9.57
C ASP A 57 9.88 -5.26 -9.61
N ALA A 58 10.43 -4.80 -8.47
CA ALA A 58 11.44 -3.74 -8.52
C ALA A 58 12.63 -3.99 -7.59
N PRO A 59 13.87 -3.84 -8.10
CA PRO A 59 15.07 -4.00 -7.29
C PRO A 59 15.01 -3.03 -6.13
N ALA A 60 15.37 -3.51 -4.93
CA ALA A 60 15.33 -2.82 -3.63
C ALA A 60 16.03 -1.44 -3.53
N ARG A 61 16.58 -0.92 -4.64
CA ARG A 61 17.14 0.44 -4.77
C ARG A 61 16.28 1.41 -5.57
N ILE A 62 15.27 0.90 -6.27
CA ILE A 62 14.31 1.67 -7.06
C ILE A 62 12.93 1.30 -6.51
N GLY A 63 12.59 1.88 -5.35
CA GLY A 63 11.31 1.64 -4.66
C GLY A 63 10.15 1.40 -5.63
N SER A 64 9.62 0.18 -5.56
CA SER A 64 8.48 -0.29 -6.34
C SER A 64 7.37 0.73 -6.19
N ALA A 65 6.82 1.22 -7.29
CA ALA A 65 5.64 2.08 -7.27
C ALA A 65 4.36 1.24 -7.05
N SER A 66 4.49 0.11 -6.35
CA SER A 66 3.48 -0.91 -6.10
C SER A 66 3.74 -1.60 -4.77
N LEU A 67 2.68 -1.86 -4.01
CA LEU A 67 2.68 -2.59 -2.74
C LEU A 67 1.61 -3.66 -2.79
N LEU A 68 1.90 -4.84 -2.25
CA LEU A 68 0.91 -5.86 -1.99
C LEU A 68 0.42 -5.68 -0.55
N VAL A 69 -0.89 -5.53 -0.36
CA VAL A 69 -1.54 -5.41 0.95
C VAL A 69 -2.38 -6.64 1.20
N THR A 70 -2.16 -7.33 2.32
CA THR A 70 -2.92 -8.52 2.72
C THR A 70 -3.70 -8.17 3.98
N LYS A 71 -5.03 -8.30 3.97
CA LYS A 71 -5.84 -8.03 5.15
C LYS A 71 -5.92 -9.27 6.07
N HIS A 72 -5.82 -9.06 7.39
CA HIS A 72 -6.05 -10.10 8.40
C HIS A 72 -7.43 -10.00 9.03
#